data_AF-A0A1Q6QDR1-F1
#
_entry.id   AF-A0A1Q6QDR1-F1
#
_cell.length_a   1.000
_cell.length_b   1.000
_cell.length_c   1.000
_cell.angle_alpha   90.00
_cell.angle_beta   90.00
_cell.angle_gamma   90.00
#
_symmetry.space_group_name_H-M   'P 1'
#
loop_
_entity.id
_entity.type
_entity.pdbx_description
1 polymer ?
#
loop_
_entity_poly.entity_id
_entity_poly.type
_entity_poly.pdbx_seq_one_letter_code
_entity_poly.pdbx_strand_id
1 'polypeptide(L)'
;MKMEIRRKDVILVCLFTIGFFCIALWGLGSHSIPQTEQELSARGDGAKEVVLYFEEGQQLSDLLLFIGYRAAGEVTVSVAAGADWQIVQSGEELDSVFAWNEIPVSYRTTCLGLVFSDASVNLMELVCLDENGEPVLPVNAMQYPALFDEQELYEDGITYQDQTIFDEIYHGRTAYEFLHGLPIYENTHPPLGKTLISVGITVFGMNPFGWRFMCVVFGSLMMPFIYLFGLRLTGKTRYACLAAVLLGTDFMHFTLSRIATIDIIVAFFILGMFYFMYAFVSSEKRRYLLLAGLFTGLGCATKWTGIYALCGLFVVFLLWMIGKIRKIGVKKETRRYWTWLCLQCIGCFILLPFTIYTLSYIPFVRIYPDQNLLQHVLSNGELMLSYHKATIFDHPYASPWYSWLFDWKPLLDSREYLAGDKVSVIATFGNPVLYFAGLYAYGKELWRTFRNKDKNAAVLVLYYTVMLLPWIFIRRTVFIYQYYVCSVVLVLLLCHSVSQKEGGQEKRACWGLLAASVLLFVVFYPVISGLVVPAAYIRQVIPWLPNWRFL
;
A
#
# COMPACT_ATOMS: atom_id res chain seq x y z
N MET A 1 -15.77 15.68 27.42
CA MET A 1 -17.09 15.16 27.01
C MET A 1 -17.09 13.65 27.20
N LYS A 2 -18.07 13.08 27.92
CA LYS A 2 -18.17 11.62 28.09
C LYS A 2 -18.69 11.05 26.77
N MET A 3 -17.88 10.25 26.08
CA MET A 3 -18.27 9.61 24.81
C MET A 3 -19.29 8.52 25.12
N GLU A 4 -20.51 8.67 24.61
CA GLU A 4 -21.59 7.69 24.74
C GLU A 4 -21.79 7.02 23.38
N ILE A 5 -21.49 5.72 23.31
CA ILE A 5 -21.73 4.92 22.11
C ILE A 5 -23.13 4.35 22.23
N ARG A 6 -24.04 4.76 21.35
CA ARG A 6 -25.41 4.26 21.34
C ARG A 6 -25.52 3.01 20.49
N ARG A 7 -26.58 2.23 20.68
CA ARG A 7 -26.85 1.03 19.84
C ARG A 7 -26.80 1.32 18.35
N LYS A 8 -27.34 2.47 17.92
CA LYS A 8 -27.29 2.92 16.52
C LYS A 8 -25.85 3.17 16.01
N ASP A 9 -24.96 3.65 16.88
CA ASP A 9 -23.57 3.90 16.50
C ASP A 9 -22.82 2.58 16.26
N VAL A 10 -23.12 1.54 17.04
CA VAL A 10 -22.58 0.18 16.81
C VAL A 10 -23.04 -0.36 15.45
N ILE A 11 -24.34 -0.27 15.16
CA ILE A 11 -24.90 -0.71 13.88
C ILE A 11 -24.25 0.02 12.72
N LEU A 12 -24.13 1.36 12.80
CA LEU A 12 -23.52 2.17 11.74
C LEU A 12 -22.05 1.83 11.53
N VAL A 13 -21.27 1.63 12.61
CA VAL A 13 -19.88 1.18 12.49
C VAL A 13 -19.81 -0.16 11.75
N CYS A 14 -20.61 -1.15 12.14
CA CYS A 14 -20.64 -2.44 11.45
C CYS A 14 -21.02 -2.29 9.97
N LEU A 15 -22.03 -1.47 9.65
CA LEU A 15 -22.46 -1.22 8.27
C LEU A 15 -21.35 -0.58 7.44
N PHE A 16 -20.66 0.45 7.95
CA PHE A 16 -19.56 1.09 7.22
C PHE A 16 -18.37 0.15 7.04
N THR A 17 -18.01 -0.61 8.08
CA THR A 17 -16.90 -1.57 8.01
C THR A 17 -17.20 -2.69 7.01
N ILE A 18 -18.36 -3.35 7.13
CA ILE A 18 -18.74 -4.46 6.25
C ILE A 18 -18.97 -3.95 4.82
N GLY A 19 -19.64 -2.80 4.68
CA GLY A 19 -19.87 -2.19 3.37
C GLY A 19 -18.56 -1.88 2.64
N PHE A 20 -17.61 -1.23 3.30
CA PHE A 20 -16.29 -0.97 2.71
C PHE A 20 -15.54 -2.27 2.41
N PHE A 21 -15.54 -3.23 3.34
CA PHE A 21 -14.90 -4.54 3.15
C PHE A 21 -15.43 -5.26 1.91
N CYS A 22 -16.75 -5.33 1.73
CA CYS A 22 -17.35 -5.96 0.55
C CYS A 22 -17.00 -5.23 -0.76
N ILE A 23 -16.99 -3.89 -0.77
CA ILE A 23 -16.64 -3.10 -1.96
C ILE A 23 -15.14 -3.24 -2.29
N ALA A 24 -14.28 -3.26 -1.29
CA ALA A 24 -12.84 -3.39 -1.47
C ALA A 24 -12.41 -4.82 -1.85
N LEU A 25 -13.14 -5.85 -1.39
CA LEU A 25 -12.92 -7.24 -1.81
C LEU A 25 -13.38 -7.52 -3.25
N TRP A 26 -14.34 -6.75 -3.76
CA TRP A 26 -14.87 -6.99 -5.10
C TRP A 26 -13.77 -6.78 -6.16
N GLY A 27 -13.51 -7.84 -6.95
CA GLY A 27 -12.46 -7.83 -7.96
C GLY A 27 -11.06 -7.59 -7.37
N LEU A 28 -10.76 -8.10 -6.18
CA LEU A 28 -9.46 -7.89 -5.54
C LEU A 28 -8.29 -8.47 -6.34
N GLY A 29 -8.54 -9.58 -7.03
CA GLY A 29 -7.57 -10.29 -7.88
C GLY A 29 -8.00 -11.74 -8.06
N SER A 30 -7.38 -12.42 -9.01
CA SER A 30 -7.56 -13.84 -9.27
C SER A 30 -7.05 -14.69 -8.10
N HIS A 31 -7.68 -15.85 -7.95
CA HIS A 31 -7.21 -16.93 -7.07
C HIS A 31 -6.29 -17.93 -7.80
N SER A 32 -6.21 -17.80 -9.12
CA SER A 32 -5.49 -18.72 -10.00
C SER A 32 -4.46 -17.93 -10.79
N ILE A 33 -3.19 -18.27 -10.57
CA ILE A 33 -2.03 -17.90 -11.38
C ILE A 33 -1.15 -19.15 -11.47
N PRO A 34 -0.22 -19.25 -12.43
CA PRO A 34 0.69 -20.39 -12.51
C PRO A 34 1.31 -20.74 -11.14
N GLN A 35 1.38 -22.03 -10.82
CA GLN A 35 1.84 -22.60 -9.56
C GLN A 35 2.96 -23.63 -9.74
N THR A 36 3.07 -24.29 -10.89
CA THR A 36 4.18 -25.22 -11.14
C THR A 36 5.46 -24.42 -11.38
N GLU A 37 6.60 -24.94 -10.91
CA GLU A 37 7.86 -24.21 -10.96
C GLU A 37 8.93 -25.06 -11.66
N GLN A 38 9.66 -24.44 -12.58
CA GLN A 38 10.87 -24.97 -13.17
C GLN A 38 12.06 -24.06 -12.82
N GLU A 39 12.96 -24.55 -11.96
CA GLU A 39 14.23 -23.85 -11.68
C GLU A 39 15.25 -24.13 -12.79
N LEU A 40 15.56 -23.12 -13.58
CA LEU A 40 16.64 -23.17 -14.58
C LEU A 40 17.92 -22.66 -13.91
N SER A 41 19.01 -23.43 -13.88
CA SER A 41 20.25 -23.01 -13.21
C SER A 41 21.52 -23.43 -13.94
N ALA A 42 22.61 -22.70 -13.70
CA ALA A 42 23.95 -23.02 -14.25
C ALA A 42 24.66 -24.18 -13.54
N ARG A 43 24.20 -24.54 -12.33
CA ARG A 43 24.84 -25.51 -11.45
C ARG A 43 23.81 -26.56 -11.05
N GLY A 44 23.71 -27.62 -11.85
CA GLY A 44 22.81 -28.75 -11.63
C GLY A 44 22.60 -29.56 -12.91
N ASP A 45 21.55 -30.38 -12.93
CA ASP A 45 21.12 -31.16 -14.11
C ASP A 45 20.29 -30.32 -15.12
N GLY A 46 20.00 -29.05 -14.81
CA GLY A 46 19.25 -28.13 -15.68
C GLY A 46 20.15 -27.30 -16.58
N ALA A 47 19.73 -27.06 -17.82
CA ALA A 47 20.40 -26.12 -18.73
C ALA A 47 19.94 -24.68 -18.42
N LYS A 48 20.83 -23.69 -18.60
CA LYS A 48 20.49 -22.23 -18.56
C LYS A 48 19.64 -21.78 -19.75
N GLU A 49 19.23 -22.72 -20.56
CA GLU A 49 18.60 -22.49 -21.84
C GLU A 49 17.36 -23.35 -21.98
N VAL A 50 16.36 -22.77 -22.64
CA VAL A 50 15.16 -23.48 -23.07
C VAL A 50 15.17 -23.46 -24.59
N VAL A 51 15.12 -24.64 -25.20
CA VAL A 51 15.12 -24.78 -26.66
C VAL A 51 13.78 -25.38 -27.08
N LEU A 52 12.98 -24.62 -27.80
CA LEU A 52 11.64 -24.96 -28.23
C LEU A 52 11.64 -25.30 -29.73
N TYR A 53 11.02 -26.43 -30.08
CA TYR A 53 10.84 -26.86 -31.46
C TYR A 53 9.38 -26.69 -31.88
N PHE A 54 9.16 -26.23 -33.12
CA PHE A 54 7.82 -26.03 -33.69
C PHE A 54 7.66 -26.83 -34.98
N GLU A 55 6.41 -27.09 -35.38
CA GLU A 55 6.10 -27.65 -36.69
C GLU A 55 6.61 -26.73 -37.83
N GLU A 56 6.73 -27.26 -39.06
CA GLU A 56 7.45 -26.58 -40.15
C GLU A 56 7.03 -25.12 -40.37
N GLY A 57 7.86 -24.18 -39.91
CA GLY A 57 7.76 -22.75 -40.16
C GLY A 57 6.64 -22.04 -39.40
N GLN A 58 6.51 -22.27 -38.09
CA GLN A 58 5.59 -21.52 -37.23
C GLN A 58 5.93 -20.02 -37.21
N GLN A 59 4.91 -19.18 -37.42
CA GLN A 59 5.02 -17.74 -37.22
C GLN A 59 4.70 -17.44 -35.75
N LEU A 60 5.64 -16.81 -35.04
CA LEU A 60 5.47 -16.35 -33.67
C LEU A 60 5.39 -14.83 -33.62
N SER A 61 4.51 -14.30 -32.77
CA SER A 61 4.45 -12.86 -32.47
C SER A 61 5.24 -12.55 -31.20
N ASP A 62 4.92 -13.23 -30.10
CA ASP A 62 5.38 -12.89 -28.74
C ASP A 62 5.59 -14.16 -27.91
N LEU A 63 6.40 -14.03 -26.87
CA LEU A 63 6.54 -15.01 -25.80
C LEU A 63 6.09 -14.36 -24.50
N LEU A 64 5.28 -15.05 -23.72
CA LEU A 64 4.91 -14.63 -22.37
C LEU A 64 5.47 -15.60 -21.36
N LEU A 65 6.31 -15.11 -20.46
CA LEU A 65 6.93 -15.90 -19.41
C LEU A 65 6.35 -15.47 -18.07
N PHE A 66 5.70 -16.40 -17.37
CA PHE A 66 5.30 -16.17 -15.99
C PHE A 66 6.48 -16.48 -15.07
N ILE A 67 6.98 -15.46 -14.40
CA ILE A 67 8.14 -15.57 -13.51
C ILE A 67 7.65 -15.75 -12.08
N GLY A 68 8.22 -16.70 -11.34
CA GLY A 68 7.92 -16.87 -9.92
C GLY A 68 8.75 -15.93 -9.04
N TYR A 69 9.26 -16.41 -7.90
CA TYR A 69 9.86 -15.53 -6.89
C TYR A 69 11.25 -14.99 -7.27
N ARG A 70 11.94 -15.62 -8.22
CA ARG A 70 13.30 -15.26 -8.65
C ARG A 70 13.31 -14.87 -10.13
N ALA A 71 13.37 -13.55 -10.35
CA ALA A 71 13.61 -12.89 -11.63
C ALA A 71 14.87 -13.40 -12.34
N ALA A 72 14.90 -13.23 -13.67
CA ALA A 72 16.00 -13.68 -14.52
C ALA A 72 17.03 -12.60 -14.85
N GLY A 73 16.77 -11.35 -14.47
CA GLY A 73 17.54 -10.18 -14.88
C GLY A 73 17.34 -9.91 -16.37
N GLU A 74 18.02 -10.67 -17.23
CA GLU A 74 17.92 -10.53 -18.68
C GLU A 74 17.76 -11.88 -19.39
N VAL A 75 17.03 -11.87 -20.51
CA VAL A 75 16.94 -13.00 -21.43
C VAL A 75 17.38 -12.61 -22.83
N THR A 76 18.04 -13.54 -23.51
CA THR A 76 18.37 -13.45 -24.94
C THR A 76 17.56 -14.49 -25.70
N VAL A 77 16.87 -14.06 -26.74
CA VAL A 77 16.07 -14.92 -27.61
C VAL A 77 16.77 -15.08 -28.94
N SER A 78 17.03 -16.33 -29.33
CA SER A 78 17.65 -16.69 -30.59
C SER A 78 16.77 -17.65 -31.38
N VAL A 79 16.91 -17.66 -32.70
CA VAL A 79 16.23 -18.59 -33.61
C VAL A 79 17.25 -19.32 -34.47
N ALA A 80 16.93 -20.54 -34.90
CA ALA A 80 17.81 -21.29 -35.78
C ALA A 80 17.82 -20.69 -37.20
N ALA A 81 19.01 -20.46 -37.75
CA ALA A 81 19.26 -19.99 -39.10
C ALA A 81 20.22 -20.97 -39.81
N GLY A 82 19.68 -22.08 -40.31
CA GLY A 82 20.49 -23.17 -40.87
C GLY A 82 21.22 -23.94 -39.76
N ALA A 83 22.55 -23.89 -39.75
CA ALA A 83 23.38 -24.51 -38.71
C ALA A 83 23.76 -23.55 -37.57
N ASP A 84 23.47 -22.26 -37.73
CA ASP A 84 23.84 -21.19 -36.79
C ASP A 84 22.62 -20.66 -36.04
N TRP A 85 22.87 -19.91 -34.96
CA TRP A 85 21.84 -19.19 -34.21
C TRP A 85 21.85 -17.70 -34.55
N GLN A 86 20.68 -17.14 -34.83
CA GLN A 86 20.48 -15.71 -35.00
C GLN A 86 19.77 -15.15 -33.77
N ILE A 87 20.36 -14.13 -33.14
CA ILE A 87 19.73 -13.40 -32.03
C ILE A 87 18.61 -12.53 -32.61
N VAL A 88 17.40 -12.68 -32.06
CA VAL A 88 16.22 -11.88 -32.43
C VAL A 88 15.93 -10.82 -31.37
N GLN A 89 16.13 -11.18 -30.09
CA GLN A 89 16.09 -10.22 -28.98
C GLN A 89 17.28 -10.44 -28.05
N SER A 90 17.79 -9.36 -27.48
CA SER A 90 18.98 -9.38 -26.64
C SER A 90 18.82 -8.44 -25.46
N GLY A 91 18.93 -8.96 -24.25
CA GLY A 91 18.93 -8.16 -23.02
C GLY A 91 17.55 -7.67 -22.61
N GLU A 92 16.49 -8.45 -22.88
CA GLU A 92 15.13 -8.13 -22.43
C GLU A 92 15.05 -8.34 -20.91
N GLU A 93 14.62 -7.31 -20.18
CA GLU A 93 14.54 -7.35 -18.71
C GLU A 93 13.36 -8.22 -18.25
N LEU A 94 13.64 -9.16 -17.34
CA LEU A 94 12.70 -10.14 -16.81
C LEU A 94 12.60 -10.01 -15.29
N ASP A 95 12.13 -8.85 -14.84
CA ASP A 95 12.20 -8.40 -13.45
C ASP A 95 10.87 -8.48 -12.69
N SER A 96 9.74 -8.60 -13.40
CA SER A 96 8.41 -8.63 -12.78
C SER A 96 8.10 -10.05 -12.27
N VAL A 97 8.16 -10.23 -10.95
CA VAL A 97 7.89 -11.50 -10.29
C VAL A 97 6.41 -11.72 -10.02
N PHE A 98 5.96 -12.96 -10.08
CA PHE A 98 4.55 -13.36 -10.05
C PHE A 98 3.72 -12.55 -11.05
N ALA A 99 4.27 -12.41 -12.27
CA ALA A 99 3.72 -11.63 -13.36
C ALA A 99 4.13 -12.23 -14.71
N TRP A 100 3.32 -11.94 -15.72
CA TRP A 100 3.63 -12.25 -17.10
C TRP A 100 4.58 -11.20 -17.66
N ASN A 101 5.70 -11.65 -18.22
CA ASN A 101 6.69 -10.80 -18.88
C ASN A 101 6.65 -11.12 -20.37
N GLU A 102 6.36 -10.11 -21.18
CA GLU A 102 6.17 -10.24 -22.62
C GLU A 102 7.48 -9.94 -23.37
N ILE A 103 7.83 -10.78 -24.32
CA ILE A 103 9.01 -10.63 -25.18
C ILE A 103 8.56 -10.68 -26.64
N PRO A 104 8.67 -9.57 -27.39
CA PRO A 104 8.30 -9.55 -28.79
C PRO A 104 9.32 -10.36 -29.62
N VAL A 105 8.85 -11.26 -30.48
CA VAL A 105 9.70 -12.09 -31.34
C VAL A 105 9.48 -11.79 -32.81
N SER A 106 8.22 -11.76 -33.26
CA SER A 106 7.82 -11.45 -34.65
C SER A 106 8.66 -12.16 -35.71
N TYR A 107 8.84 -13.48 -35.57
CA TYR A 107 9.74 -14.28 -36.40
C TYR A 107 9.13 -15.62 -36.80
N ARG A 108 9.45 -16.10 -38.02
CA ARG A 108 9.08 -17.44 -38.49
C ARG A 108 10.20 -18.42 -38.22
N THR A 109 9.99 -19.40 -37.33
CA THR A 109 11.04 -20.34 -36.95
C THR A 109 10.52 -21.73 -36.68
N THR A 110 11.38 -22.74 -36.85
CA THR A 110 11.16 -24.12 -36.39
C THR A 110 11.86 -24.40 -35.06
N CYS A 111 12.74 -23.51 -34.61
CA CYS A 111 13.53 -23.67 -33.40
C CYS A 111 13.85 -22.31 -32.76
N LEU A 112 13.50 -22.17 -31.48
CA LEU A 112 13.71 -20.97 -30.69
C LEU A 112 14.49 -21.33 -29.42
N GLY A 113 15.49 -20.53 -29.09
CA GLY A 113 16.35 -20.69 -27.92
C GLY A 113 16.24 -19.49 -27.00
N LEU A 114 16.03 -19.73 -25.72
CA LEU A 114 16.02 -18.73 -24.67
C LEU A 114 17.25 -18.95 -23.79
N VAL A 115 18.05 -17.92 -23.57
CA VAL A 115 19.24 -17.99 -22.71
C VAL A 115 19.12 -16.91 -21.62
N PHE A 116 19.15 -17.34 -20.36
CA PHE A 116 18.98 -16.46 -19.21
C PHE A 116 20.34 -16.02 -18.64
N SER A 117 20.47 -14.72 -18.35
CA SER A 117 21.71 -14.14 -17.83
C SER A 117 22.00 -14.62 -16.41
N ASP A 118 20.97 -14.72 -15.56
CA ASP A 118 21.11 -15.11 -14.17
C ASP A 118 21.58 -16.55 -13.95
N ALA A 119 22.24 -16.78 -12.82
CA ALA A 119 22.74 -18.10 -12.44
C ALA A 119 21.61 -19.10 -12.14
N SER A 120 20.41 -18.59 -11.83
CA SER A 120 19.21 -19.37 -11.54
C SER A 120 17.95 -18.53 -11.75
N VAL A 121 16.94 -19.06 -12.44
CA VAL A 121 15.64 -18.41 -12.69
C VAL A 121 14.53 -19.36 -12.26
N ASN A 122 13.46 -18.79 -11.69
CA ASN A 122 12.25 -19.53 -11.36
C ASN A 122 11.16 -19.15 -12.37
N LEU A 123 10.98 -19.99 -13.39
CA LEU A 123 9.90 -19.86 -14.36
C LEU A 123 8.75 -20.77 -13.95
N MET A 124 7.52 -20.30 -14.16
CA MET A 124 6.32 -21.05 -13.80
C MET A 124 5.47 -21.41 -15.01
N GLU A 125 5.51 -20.59 -16.08
CA GLU A 125 4.74 -20.87 -17.29
C GLU A 125 5.37 -20.14 -18.47
N LEU A 126 5.23 -20.70 -19.68
CA LEU A 126 5.68 -20.10 -20.92
C LEU A 126 4.64 -20.27 -22.01
N VAL A 127 4.10 -19.16 -22.51
CA VAL A 127 3.16 -19.16 -23.64
C VAL A 127 3.85 -18.59 -24.87
N CYS A 128 3.77 -19.31 -25.99
CA CYS A 128 4.21 -18.80 -27.29
C CYS A 128 2.97 -18.39 -28.08
N LEU A 129 2.93 -17.17 -28.63
CA LEU A 129 1.79 -16.69 -29.40
C LEU A 129 2.08 -16.69 -30.90
N ASP A 130 1.06 -16.99 -31.70
CA ASP A 130 1.09 -16.78 -33.15
C ASP A 130 0.72 -15.33 -33.55
N GLU A 131 0.71 -15.05 -34.84
CA GLU A 131 0.33 -13.73 -35.39
C GLU A 131 -1.11 -13.28 -35.09
N ASN A 132 -1.98 -14.20 -34.66
CA ASN A 132 -3.35 -13.92 -34.26
C ASN A 132 -3.50 -13.76 -32.74
N GLY A 133 -2.42 -13.94 -31.97
CA GLY A 133 -2.44 -13.93 -30.51
C GLY A 133 -2.91 -15.25 -29.89
N GLU A 134 -2.94 -16.34 -30.67
CA GLU A 134 -3.37 -17.65 -30.17
C GLU A 134 -2.16 -18.45 -29.64
N PRO A 135 -2.29 -19.14 -28.49
CA PRO A 135 -1.23 -19.98 -27.95
C PRO A 135 -0.82 -21.13 -28.89
N VAL A 136 0.48 -21.29 -29.06
CA VAL A 136 1.12 -22.36 -29.83
C VAL A 136 2.00 -23.20 -28.93
N LEU A 137 1.68 -24.49 -28.86
CA LEU A 137 2.48 -25.45 -28.09
C LEU A 137 3.70 -25.92 -28.89
N PRO A 138 4.90 -25.90 -28.30
CA PRO A 138 6.07 -26.48 -28.92
C PRO A 138 5.98 -28.01 -28.93
N VAL A 139 6.53 -28.63 -29.97
CA VAL A 139 6.54 -30.10 -30.18
C VAL A 139 7.22 -30.83 -29.03
N ASN A 140 8.22 -30.19 -28.41
CA ASN A 140 8.95 -30.72 -27.27
C ASN A 140 8.46 -30.16 -25.92
N ALA A 141 7.24 -29.62 -25.82
CA ALA A 141 6.67 -29.14 -24.55
C ALA A 141 6.81 -30.17 -23.40
N MET A 142 6.67 -31.46 -23.71
CA MET A 142 6.84 -32.56 -22.75
C MET A 142 8.25 -32.66 -22.11
N GLN A 143 9.26 -32.00 -22.68
CA GLN A 143 10.61 -31.88 -22.07
C GLN A 143 10.65 -30.84 -20.96
N TYR A 144 9.70 -29.90 -20.96
CA TYR A 144 9.56 -28.81 -20.00
C TYR A 144 8.14 -28.80 -19.41
N PRO A 145 7.71 -29.89 -18.75
CA PRO A 145 6.31 -30.07 -18.37
C PRO A 145 5.78 -28.91 -17.52
N ALA A 146 6.58 -28.39 -16.58
CA ALA A 146 6.21 -27.28 -15.71
C ALA A 146 6.26 -25.88 -16.37
N LEU A 147 6.54 -25.80 -17.68
CA LEU A 147 6.47 -24.53 -18.43
C LEU A 147 5.29 -24.50 -19.41
N PHE A 148 4.54 -25.60 -19.51
CA PHE A 148 3.47 -25.77 -20.50
C PHE A 148 2.25 -26.52 -19.94
N ASP A 149 2.11 -26.65 -18.62
CA ASP A 149 1.04 -27.42 -17.98
C ASP A 149 -0.13 -26.58 -17.46
N GLU A 150 -0.03 -25.25 -17.42
CA GLU A 150 -1.09 -24.34 -16.99
C GLU A 150 -1.38 -23.23 -18.04
N GLN A 151 -1.24 -23.57 -19.32
CA GLN A 151 -1.46 -22.66 -20.47
C GLN A 151 -2.84 -21.97 -20.45
N GLU A 152 -3.86 -22.61 -19.88
CA GLU A 152 -5.20 -22.05 -19.75
C GLU A 152 -5.31 -20.87 -18.78
N LEU A 153 -4.27 -20.62 -17.96
CA LEU A 153 -4.20 -19.47 -17.06
C LEU A 153 -3.76 -18.19 -17.78
N TYR A 154 -3.26 -18.31 -19.00
CA TYR A 154 -3.08 -17.16 -19.88
C TYR A 154 -4.42 -16.81 -20.53
N GLU A 155 -4.86 -15.57 -20.29
CA GLU A 155 -5.96 -14.96 -21.02
C GLU A 155 -5.43 -13.73 -21.76
N ASP A 156 -5.93 -13.50 -22.98
CA ASP A 156 -5.64 -12.27 -23.71
C ASP A 156 -6.12 -11.06 -22.89
N GLY A 157 -5.22 -10.09 -22.70
CA GLY A 157 -5.49 -8.92 -21.89
C GLY A 157 -5.28 -9.12 -20.38
N ILE A 158 -4.11 -9.61 -20.00
CA ILE A 158 -3.62 -9.68 -18.61
C ILE A 158 -3.81 -8.33 -17.91
N THR A 159 -4.38 -8.35 -16.70
CA THR A 159 -4.59 -7.14 -15.90
C THR A 159 -4.01 -7.27 -14.51
N TYR A 160 -4.26 -6.26 -13.67
CA TYR A 160 -3.99 -6.34 -12.23
C TYR A 160 -4.59 -7.58 -11.55
N GLN A 161 -5.60 -8.24 -12.16
CA GLN A 161 -6.20 -9.44 -11.59
C GLN A 161 -5.26 -10.64 -11.59
N ASP A 162 -4.24 -10.66 -12.44
CA ASP A 162 -3.54 -11.89 -12.81
C ASP A 162 -2.06 -11.85 -12.41
N GLN A 163 -1.60 -10.70 -11.92
CA GLN A 163 -0.21 -10.46 -11.61
C GLN A 163 0.01 -9.42 -10.52
N THR A 164 1.26 -9.34 -10.06
CA THR A 164 1.73 -8.24 -9.24
C THR A 164 1.68 -6.92 -10.02
N ILE A 165 1.41 -5.84 -9.31
CA ILE A 165 1.47 -4.47 -9.85
C ILE A 165 2.24 -3.57 -8.90
N PHE A 166 2.86 -2.51 -9.43
CA PHE A 166 3.54 -1.50 -8.61
C PHE A 166 4.47 -2.16 -7.55
N ASP A 167 4.48 -1.68 -6.30
CA ASP A 167 5.32 -2.19 -5.20
C ASP A 167 4.91 -3.59 -4.67
N GLU A 168 3.95 -4.29 -5.30
CA GLU A 168 3.60 -5.68 -4.93
C GLU A 168 4.76 -6.65 -5.25
N ILE A 169 5.54 -6.35 -6.30
CA ILE A 169 6.78 -7.09 -6.65
C ILE A 169 7.81 -7.11 -5.52
N TYR A 170 7.73 -6.16 -4.59
CA TYR A 170 8.60 -6.07 -3.42
C TYR A 170 7.95 -6.67 -2.18
N HIS A 171 6.77 -6.16 -1.81
CA HIS A 171 6.15 -6.52 -0.53
C HIS A 171 5.48 -7.90 -0.56
N GLY A 172 4.77 -8.23 -1.65
CA GLY A 172 4.14 -9.53 -1.84
C GLY A 172 5.19 -10.63 -1.99
N ARG A 173 6.20 -10.37 -2.82
CA ARG A 173 7.39 -11.24 -2.96
C ARG A 173 8.06 -11.52 -1.63
N THR A 174 8.42 -10.49 -0.85
CA THR A 174 9.12 -10.73 0.42
C THR A 174 8.23 -11.36 1.49
N ALA A 175 6.91 -11.15 1.42
CA ALA A 175 5.98 -11.91 2.25
C ALA A 175 6.01 -13.41 1.91
N TYR A 176 6.10 -13.78 0.62
CA TYR A 176 6.33 -15.17 0.18
C TYR A 176 7.70 -15.69 0.64
N GLU A 177 8.77 -14.89 0.51
CA GLU A 177 10.13 -15.25 0.93
C GLU A 177 10.18 -15.56 2.44
N PHE A 178 9.47 -14.78 3.27
CA PHE A 178 9.36 -15.03 4.71
C PHE A 178 8.71 -16.37 5.06
N LEU A 179 7.74 -16.84 4.27
CA LEU A 179 7.06 -18.11 4.50
C LEU A 179 7.95 -19.30 4.13
N HIS A 180 8.73 -19.16 3.06
CA HIS A 180 9.52 -20.24 2.48
C HIS A 180 10.98 -20.26 2.94
N GLY A 181 11.40 -19.29 3.76
CA GLY A 181 12.78 -19.20 4.23
C GLY A 181 13.76 -18.81 3.13
N LEU A 182 13.29 -18.05 2.13
CA LEU A 182 14.08 -17.62 0.98
C LEU A 182 14.82 -16.31 1.27
N PRO A 183 15.90 -15.99 0.50
CA PRO A 183 16.60 -14.71 0.62
C PRO A 183 15.65 -13.52 0.52
N ILE A 184 15.85 -12.54 1.39
CA ILE A 184 14.97 -11.36 1.52
C ILE A 184 15.33 -10.34 0.45
N TYR A 185 14.39 -10.04 -0.45
CA TYR A 185 14.55 -9.02 -1.47
C TYR A 185 14.29 -7.61 -0.93
N GLU A 186 13.12 -7.35 -0.35
CA GLU A 186 12.75 -6.06 0.23
C GLU A 186 13.16 -5.99 1.71
N ASN A 187 14.25 -5.27 1.97
CA ASN A 187 14.76 -4.99 3.31
C ASN A 187 14.84 -3.49 3.64
N THR A 188 14.34 -2.61 2.77
CA THR A 188 14.37 -1.15 2.97
C THR A 188 13.29 -0.67 3.96
N HIS A 189 12.40 -1.56 4.38
CA HIS A 189 11.40 -1.30 5.41
C HIS A 189 11.39 -2.34 6.54
N PRO A 190 10.98 -1.94 7.76
CA PRO A 190 10.77 -2.86 8.87
C PRO A 190 9.86 -4.06 8.51
N PRO A 191 10.04 -5.24 9.12
CA PRO A 191 9.45 -6.48 8.58
C PRO A 191 7.93 -6.64 8.80
N LEU A 192 7.33 -5.98 9.81
CA LEU A 192 5.98 -6.36 10.27
C LEU A 192 4.91 -6.27 9.17
N GLY A 193 4.97 -5.27 8.30
CA GLY A 193 3.99 -5.12 7.22
C GLY A 193 3.98 -6.33 6.27
N LYS A 194 5.17 -6.80 5.90
CA LYS A 194 5.35 -7.96 5.02
C LYS A 194 4.97 -9.27 5.73
N THR A 195 5.27 -9.38 7.02
CA THR A 195 4.79 -10.48 7.87
C THR A 195 3.27 -10.52 7.99
N LEU A 196 2.60 -9.37 7.94
CA LEU A 196 1.13 -9.33 7.95
C LEU A 196 0.56 -9.71 6.58
N ILE A 197 1.18 -9.28 5.48
CA ILE A 197 0.81 -9.72 4.11
C ILE A 197 0.93 -11.24 3.97
N SER A 198 1.97 -11.85 4.56
CA SER A 198 2.18 -13.30 4.48
C SER A 198 1.07 -14.12 5.12
N VAL A 199 0.30 -13.56 6.07
CA VAL A 199 -0.90 -14.21 6.60
C VAL A 199 -1.97 -14.38 5.51
N GLY A 200 -2.14 -13.39 4.64
CA GLY A 200 -3.06 -13.47 3.50
C GLY A 200 -2.64 -14.57 2.53
N ILE A 201 -1.35 -14.59 2.17
CA ILE A 201 -0.76 -15.63 1.30
C ILE A 201 -0.94 -17.02 1.93
N THR A 202 -0.72 -17.17 3.23
CA THR A 202 -0.88 -18.46 3.93
C THR A 202 -2.31 -18.99 3.87
N VAL A 203 -3.30 -18.11 3.89
CA VAL A 203 -4.72 -18.50 3.93
C VAL A 203 -5.30 -18.72 2.53
N PHE A 204 -4.88 -17.94 1.54
CA PHE A 204 -5.51 -17.91 0.21
C PHE A 204 -4.58 -18.29 -0.95
N GLY A 205 -3.30 -18.57 -0.70
CA GLY A 205 -2.29 -18.90 -1.71
C GLY A 205 -1.47 -17.68 -2.16
N MET A 206 -0.36 -17.96 -2.85
CA MET A 206 0.44 -16.93 -3.52
C MET A 206 -0.24 -16.57 -4.85
N ASN A 207 -1.25 -15.71 -4.77
CA ASN A 207 -2.01 -15.18 -5.90
C ASN A 207 -2.48 -13.74 -5.59
N PRO A 208 -2.93 -12.98 -6.61
CA PRO A 208 -3.41 -11.60 -6.46
C PRO A 208 -4.40 -11.39 -5.32
N PHE A 209 -5.38 -12.29 -5.16
CA PHE A 209 -6.30 -12.21 -4.03
C PHE A 209 -5.58 -12.35 -2.67
N GLY A 210 -4.72 -13.35 -2.53
CA GLY A 210 -4.11 -13.72 -1.26
C GLY A 210 -3.16 -12.67 -0.70
N TRP A 211 -2.25 -12.11 -1.52
CA TRP A 211 -1.34 -11.08 -1.05
C TRP A 211 -2.02 -9.73 -0.80
N ARG A 212 -3.14 -9.42 -1.47
CA ARG A 212 -3.92 -8.18 -1.25
C ARG A 212 -4.88 -8.26 -0.08
N PHE A 213 -5.31 -9.46 0.32
CA PHE A 213 -6.38 -9.66 1.30
C PHE A 213 -6.17 -8.90 2.62
N MET A 214 -4.96 -8.98 3.19
CA MET A 214 -4.68 -8.35 4.49
C MET A 214 -4.69 -6.82 4.40
N CYS A 215 -4.35 -6.24 3.25
CA CYS A 215 -4.48 -4.80 3.01
C CYS A 215 -5.94 -4.36 3.05
N VAL A 216 -6.87 -5.16 2.49
CA VAL A 216 -8.32 -4.90 2.58
C VAL A 216 -8.81 -4.98 4.01
N VAL A 217 -8.33 -5.95 4.79
CA VAL A 217 -8.68 -6.09 6.21
C VAL A 217 -8.25 -4.84 6.98
N PHE A 218 -6.99 -4.40 6.84
CA PHE A 218 -6.48 -3.23 7.54
C PHE A 218 -7.18 -1.93 7.10
N GLY A 219 -7.43 -1.76 5.80
CA GLY A 219 -8.23 -0.64 5.29
C GLY A 219 -9.64 -0.61 5.88
N SER A 220 -10.33 -1.75 5.90
CA SER A 220 -11.66 -1.89 6.49
C SER A 220 -11.67 -1.62 8.00
N LEU A 221 -10.62 -2.02 8.72
CA LEU A 221 -10.47 -1.75 10.14
C LEU A 221 -10.16 -0.26 10.44
N MET A 222 -9.82 0.57 9.45
CA MET A 222 -9.76 2.03 9.64
C MET A 222 -11.15 2.67 9.77
N MET A 223 -12.17 2.09 9.15
CA MET A 223 -13.57 2.57 9.20
C MET A 223 -14.13 2.72 10.63
N PRO A 224 -14.02 1.72 11.54
CA PRO A 224 -14.44 1.90 12.92
C PRO A 224 -13.61 2.97 13.64
N PHE A 225 -12.29 3.05 13.40
CA PHE A 225 -11.45 4.07 14.02
C PHE A 225 -11.85 5.48 13.62
N ILE A 226 -12.02 5.75 12.32
CA ILE A 226 -12.36 7.10 11.84
C ILE A 226 -13.75 7.53 12.34
N TYR A 227 -14.72 6.60 12.35
CA TYR A 227 -16.06 6.85 12.88
C TYR A 227 -15.98 7.20 14.38
N LEU A 228 -15.30 6.37 15.18
CA LEU A 228 -15.18 6.59 16.62
C LEU A 228 -14.38 7.86 16.93
N PHE A 229 -13.42 8.22 16.09
CA PHE A 229 -12.69 9.47 16.22
C PHE A 229 -13.60 10.68 15.95
N GLY A 230 -14.34 10.68 14.85
CA GLY A 230 -15.34 11.70 14.54
C GLY A 230 -16.41 11.83 15.64
N LEU A 231 -16.88 10.70 16.19
CA LEU A 231 -17.83 10.69 17.31
C LEU A 231 -17.21 11.28 18.58
N ARG A 232 -15.96 10.95 18.89
CA ARG A 232 -15.28 11.48 20.08
C ARG A 232 -14.98 12.97 19.98
N LEU A 233 -14.62 13.44 18.79
CA LEU A 233 -14.35 14.86 18.51
C LEU A 233 -15.61 15.71 18.69
N THR A 234 -16.75 15.23 18.18
CA THR A 234 -17.95 16.07 18.00
C THR A 234 -19.13 15.70 18.89
N GLY A 235 -19.16 14.48 19.43
CA GLY A 235 -20.27 13.94 20.22
C GLY A 235 -21.53 13.62 19.41
N LYS A 236 -21.50 13.76 18.08
CA LYS A 236 -22.68 13.60 17.22
C LYS A 236 -22.45 12.56 16.12
N THR A 237 -23.30 11.52 16.10
CA THR A 237 -23.34 10.45 15.08
C THR A 237 -23.25 10.95 13.65
N ARG A 238 -23.94 12.06 13.32
CA ARG A 238 -23.92 12.64 11.96
C ARG A 238 -22.50 12.94 11.44
N TYR A 239 -21.61 13.44 12.30
CA TYR A 239 -20.27 13.82 11.88
C TYR A 239 -19.31 12.62 11.93
N ALA A 240 -19.62 11.61 12.76
CA ALA A 240 -18.97 10.30 12.69
C ALA A 240 -19.30 9.59 11.36
N CYS A 241 -20.56 9.65 10.91
CA CYS A 241 -20.97 9.15 9.59
C CYS A 241 -20.29 9.93 8.46
N LEU A 242 -20.20 11.26 8.58
CA LEU A 242 -19.45 12.09 7.63
C LEU A 242 -18.00 11.63 7.52
N ALA A 243 -17.32 11.39 8.65
CA ALA A 243 -15.94 10.92 8.65
C ALA A 243 -15.80 9.52 8.01
N ALA A 244 -16.72 8.60 8.32
CA ALA A 244 -16.71 7.26 7.72
C ALA A 244 -16.93 7.29 6.21
N VAL A 245 -17.90 8.06 5.71
CA VAL A 245 -18.14 8.18 4.26
C VAL A 245 -16.98 8.86 3.55
N LEU A 246 -16.45 9.97 4.11
CA LEU A 246 -15.32 10.66 3.49
C LEU A 246 -14.08 9.76 3.39
N LEU A 247 -13.77 8.96 4.41
CA LEU A 247 -12.68 7.99 4.32
C LEU A 247 -13.01 6.85 3.34
N GLY A 248 -14.21 6.24 3.44
CA GLY A 248 -14.60 5.13 2.59
C GLY A 248 -14.74 5.48 1.09
N THR A 249 -14.86 6.77 0.78
CA THR A 249 -14.90 7.32 -0.59
C THR A 249 -13.62 8.09 -0.95
N ASP A 250 -12.59 8.06 -0.11
CA ASP A 250 -11.27 8.59 -0.46
C ASP A 250 -10.60 7.63 -1.44
N PHE A 251 -10.12 8.18 -2.55
CA PHE A 251 -9.57 7.41 -3.67
C PHE A 251 -8.30 6.68 -3.23
N MET A 252 -7.41 7.39 -2.55
CA MET A 252 -6.16 6.84 -2.02
C MET A 252 -6.42 5.76 -0.97
N HIS A 253 -7.40 5.95 -0.09
CA HIS A 253 -7.79 4.91 0.88
C HIS A 253 -8.26 3.64 0.16
N PHE A 254 -9.09 3.77 -0.87
CA PHE A 254 -9.61 2.65 -1.62
C PHE A 254 -8.52 1.91 -2.41
N THR A 255 -7.70 2.62 -3.19
CA THR A 255 -6.61 2.04 -3.97
C THR A 255 -5.60 1.33 -3.06
N LEU A 256 -5.10 2.01 -2.01
CA LEU A 256 -4.11 1.44 -1.09
C LEU A 256 -4.67 0.27 -0.25
N SER A 257 -5.99 0.17 -0.08
CA SER A 257 -6.60 -1.01 0.55
C SER A 257 -6.59 -2.23 -0.37
N ARG A 258 -6.44 -2.04 -1.68
CA ARG A 258 -6.55 -3.10 -2.71
C ARG A 258 -5.22 -3.49 -3.35
N ILE A 259 -4.13 -2.82 -3.04
CA ILE A 259 -2.79 -3.21 -3.47
C ILE A 259 -1.97 -3.68 -2.28
N ALA A 260 -1.14 -4.71 -2.44
CA ALA A 260 -0.34 -5.29 -1.37
C ALA A 260 0.89 -4.42 -1.03
N THR A 261 0.63 -3.25 -0.46
CA THR A 261 1.66 -2.33 0.05
C THR A 261 1.51 -2.15 1.56
N ILE A 262 2.64 -1.88 2.23
CA ILE A 262 2.64 -1.71 3.69
C ILE A 262 2.02 -0.37 4.15
N ASP A 263 1.67 0.51 3.22
CA ASP A 263 1.18 1.88 3.48
C ASP A 263 -0.19 1.90 4.17
N ILE A 264 -1.13 1.05 3.74
CA ILE A 264 -2.45 0.95 4.40
C ILE A 264 -2.33 0.39 5.82
N ILE A 265 -1.40 -0.56 6.02
CA ILE A 265 -1.15 -1.21 7.31
C ILE A 265 -0.56 -0.21 8.30
N VAL A 266 0.48 0.55 7.92
CA VAL A 266 1.04 1.56 8.81
C VAL A 266 0.05 2.69 9.07
N ALA A 267 -0.76 3.09 8.08
CA ALA A 267 -1.78 4.12 8.26
C ALA A 267 -2.85 3.70 9.28
N PHE A 268 -3.27 2.43 9.27
CA PHE A 268 -4.15 1.88 10.30
C PHE A 268 -3.53 2.04 11.70
N PHE A 269 -2.25 1.67 11.85
CA PHE A 269 -1.58 1.80 13.14
C PHE A 269 -1.42 3.27 13.57
N ILE A 270 -1.07 4.17 12.64
CA ILE A 270 -0.95 5.60 12.92
C ILE A 270 -2.31 6.21 13.31
N LEU A 271 -3.39 5.85 12.63
CA LEU A 271 -4.74 6.30 12.99
C LEU A 271 -5.11 5.86 14.40
N GLY A 272 -4.75 4.63 14.79
CA GLY A 272 -4.88 4.14 16.15
C GLY A 272 -4.02 4.91 17.15
N MET A 273 -2.76 5.22 16.82
CA MET A 273 -1.87 6.07 17.65
C MET A 273 -2.54 7.42 17.94
N PHE A 274 -3.03 8.11 16.91
CA PHE A 274 -3.71 9.40 17.03
C PHE A 274 -5.00 9.29 17.83
N TYR A 275 -5.85 8.30 17.53
CA TYR A 275 -7.11 8.11 18.25
C TYR A 275 -6.90 7.84 19.74
N PHE A 276 -5.98 6.93 20.09
CA PHE A 276 -5.75 6.56 21.49
C PHE A 276 -5.05 7.67 22.27
N MET A 277 -4.11 8.40 21.67
CA MET A 277 -3.52 9.56 22.32
C MET A 277 -4.57 10.66 22.56
N TYR A 278 -5.40 10.97 21.55
CA TYR A 278 -6.51 11.91 21.70
C TYR A 278 -7.51 11.45 22.79
N ALA A 279 -7.81 10.15 22.83
CA ALA A 279 -8.65 9.55 23.84
C ALA A 279 -8.06 9.65 25.25
N PHE A 280 -6.74 9.49 25.38
CA PHE A 280 -6.01 9.66 26.63
C PHE A 280 -6.09 11.11 27.12
N VAL A 281 -5.68 12.10 26.31
CA VAL A 281 -5.67 13.51 26.75
C VAL A 281 -7.07 14.05 27.07
N SER A 282 -8.11 13.47 26.46
CA SER A 282 -9.52 13.85 26.69
C SER A 282 -10.15 13.20 27.92
N SER A 283 -9.68 12.03 28.36
CA SER A 283 -10.34 11.24 29.42
C SER A 283 -9.44 10.82 30.58
N GLU A 284 -8.12 10.97 30.42
CA GLU A 284 -7.05 10.58 31.33
C GLU A 284 -7.04 9.08 31.72
N LYS A 285 -7.78 8.24 30.99
CA LYS A 285 -7.81 6.79 31.24
C LYS A 285 -6.52 6.14 30.76
N ARG A 286 -5.78 5.50 31.68
CA ARG A 286 -4.46 4.89 31.41
C ARG A 286 -4.46 3.80 30.34
N ARG A 287 -5.57 3.07 30.16
CA ARG A 287 -5.70 2.07 29.09
C ARG A 287 -5.44 2.65 27.69
N TYR A 288 -5.80 3.91 27.45
CA TYR A 288 -5.55 4.55 26.15
C TYR A 288 -4.07 4.90 25.95
N LEU A 289 -3.33 5.14 27.04
CA LEU A 289 -1.88 5.34 26.98
C LEU A 289 -1.18 4.04 26.57
N LEU A 290 -1.60 2.90 27.15
CA LEU A 290 -1.10 1.58 26.78
C LEU A 290 -1.42 1.24 25.32
N LEU A 291 -2.66 1.45 24.89
CA LEU A 291 -3.07 1.20 23.50
C LEU A 291 -2.34 2.12 22.50
N ALA A 292 -2.13 3.39 22.84
CA ALA A 292 -1.30 4.27 22.02
C ALA A 292 0.13 3.74 21.90
N GLY A 293 0.72 3.25 23.00
CA GLY A 293 2.04 2.62 23.00
C GLY A 293 2.14 1.35 22.17
N LEU A 294 1.14 0.47 22.28
CA LEU A 294 1.03 -0.75 21.46
C LEU A 294 1.00 -0.40 19.97
N PHE A 295 0.13 0.54 19.58
CA PHE A 295 0.01 0.98 18.20
C PHE A 295 1.26 1.71 17.70
N THR A 296 1.98 2.44 18.56
CA THR A 296 3.31 2.99 18.24
C THR A 296 4.29 1.87 17.86
N GLY A 297 4.36 0.80 18.66
CA GLY A 297 5.24 -0.33 18.37
C GLY A 297 4.93 -0.99 17.02
N LEU A 298 3.65 -1.26 16.77
CA LEU A 298 3.19 -1.87 15.51
C LEU A 298 3.42 -0.93 14.31
N GLY A 299 3.15 0.37 14.45
CA GLY A 299 3.39 1.36 13.41
C GLY A 299 4.87 1.47 13.05
N CYS A 300 5.74 1.66 14.04
CA CYS A 300 7.19 1.73 13.82
C CYS A 300 7.76 0.46 13.21
N ALA A 301 7.27 -0.72 13.63
CA ALA A 301 7.69 -2.01 13.12
C ALA A 301 7.17 -2.31 11.70
N THR A 302 6.24 -1.49 11.17
CA THR A 302 5.73 -1.59 9.80
C THR A 302 6.47 -0.64 8.87
N LYS A 303 6.55 0.66 9.21
CA LYS A 303 7.23 1.70 8.41
C LYS A 303 7.66 2.85 9.32
N TRP A 304 8.81 3.48 9.02
CA TRP A 304 9.33 4.59 9.83
C TRP A 304 8.47 5.86 9.83
N THR A 305 7.46 5.95 8.97
CA THR A 305 6.39 6.97 9.09
C THR A 305 5.65 6.88 10.44
N GLY A 306 5.62 5.70 11.08
CA GLY A 306 5.16 5.55 12.47
C GLY A 306 5.99 6.34 13.49
N ILE A 307 7.29 6.53 13.24
CA ILE A 307 8.16 7.35 14.10
C ILE A 307 7.78 8.82 13.96
N TYR A 308 7.39 9.29 12.76
CA TYR A 308 6.91 10.65 12.57
C TYR A 308 5.64 10.89 13.40
N ALA A 309 4.70 9.95 13.36
CA ALA A 309 3.49 10.00 14.18
C ALA A 309 3.81 10.00 15.69
N LEU A 310 4.82 9.24 16.13
CA LEU A 310 5.28 9.23 17.53
C LEU A 310 5.74 10.62 18.00
N CYS A 311 6.45 11.38 17.16
CA CYS A 311 6.82 12.76 17.47
C CYS A 311 5.59 13.64 17.72
N GLY A 312 4.52 13.46 16.94
CA GLY A 312 3.24 14.17 17.14
C GLY A 312 2.54 13.77 18.43
N LEU A 313 2.54 12.47 18.75
CA LEU A 313 2.04 11.96 20.04
C LEU A 313 2.80 12.59 21.22
N PHE A 314 4.12 12.69 21.12
CA PHE A 314 4.96 13.30 22.14
C PHE A 314 4.58 14.78 22.37
N VAL A 315 4.40 15.56 21.31
CA VAL A 315 4.00 16.98 21.44
C VAL A 315 2.60 17.11 22.04
N VAL A 316 1.61 16.32 21.60
CA VAL A 316 0.26 16.31 22.19
C VAL A 316 0.31 15.96 23.68
N PHE A 317 1.07 14.92 24.03
CA PHE A 317 1.24 14.48 25.42
C PHE A 317 1.92 15.56 26.26
N LEU A 318 2.98 16.19 25.74
CA LEU A 318 3.72 17.27 26.41
C LEU A 318 2.80 18.47 26.70
N LEU A 319 2.01 18.91 25.72
CA LEU A 319 1.05 20.01 25.90
C LEU A 319 -0.01 19.67 26.95
N TRP A 320 -0.55 18.45 26.93
CA TRP A 320 -1.45 17.97 27.96
C TRP A 320 -0.76 17.93 29.34
N MET A 321 0.48 17.44 29.42
CA MET A 321 1.26 17.33 30.64
C MET A 321 1.53 18.69 31.25
N ILE A 322 1.96 19.68 30.47
CA ILE A 322 2.15 21.08 30.91
C ILE A 322 0.83 21.64 31.47
N GLY A 323 -0.27 21.42 30.75
CA GLY A 323 -1.60 21.83 31.20
C GLY A 323 -2.02 21.16 32.51
N LYS A 324 -1.65 19.89 32.71
CA LYS A 324 -1.93 19.13 33.93
C LYS A 324 -1.05 19.61 35.10
N ILE A 325 0.24 19.83 34.88
CA ILE A 325 1.18 20.39 35.86
C ILE A 325 0.67 21.75 36.36
N ARG A 326 0.22 22.63 35.46
CA ARG A 326 -0.33 23.94 35.86
C ARG A 326 -1.56 23.84 36.77
N LYS A 327 -2.32 22.74 36.71
CA LYS A 327 -3.54 22.54 37.50
C LYS A 327 -3.27 21.90 38.87
N ILE A 328 -2.43 20.87 38.93
CA ILE A 328 -2.22 20.09 40.17
C ILE A 328 -0.84 20.31 40.82
N GLY A 329 0.08 20.97 40.12
CA GLY A 329 1.46 21.19 40.54
C GLY A 329 2.33 19.93 40.52
N VAL A 330 3.62 20.12 40.78
CA VAL A 330 4.57 19.04 41.09
C VAL A 330 4.97 19.19 42.55
N LYS A 331 4.09 18.72 43.44
CA LYS A 331 4.25 18.76 44.90
C LYS A 331 4.47 17.36 45.47
N LYS A 332 4.89 17.26 46.74
CA LYS A 332 5.16 15.98 47.44
C LYS A 332 3.95 15.03 47.36
N GLU A 333 2.73 15.55 47.46
CA GLU A 333 1.48 14.77 47.41
C GLU A 333 1.23 14.18 46.00
N THR A 334 1.63 14.91 44.96
CA THR A 334 1.47 14.48 43.54
C THR A 334 2.66 13.70 43.00
N ARG A 335 3.77 13.61 43.74
CA ARG A 335 5.01 12.96 43.28
C ARG A 335 4.77 11.53 42.82
N ARG A 336 4.00 10.76 43.59
CA ARG A 336 3.64 9.37 43.24
C ARG A 336 2.92 9.31 41.90
N TYR A 337 1.96 10.20 41.64
CA TYR A 337 1.24 10.25 40.37
C TYR A 337 2.19 10.48 39.18
N TRP A 338 3.11 11.43 39.30
CA TRP A 338 4.08 11.75 38.24
C TRP A 338 5.08 10.63 38.01
N THR A 339 5.60 10.01 39.07
CA THR A 339 6.49 8.84 38.97
C THR A 339 5.79 7.69 38.24
N TRP A 340 4.56 7.34 38.61
CA TRP A 340 3.82 6.28 37.94
C TRP A 340 3.49 6.60 36.49
N LEU A 341 3.14 7.85 36.18
CA LEU A 341 2.93 8.28 34.80
C LEU A 341 4.22 8.18 33.97
N CYS A 342 5.36 8.57 34.53
CA CYS A 342 6.66 8.45 33.88
C CYS A 342 7.00 6.98 33.57
N LEU A 343 6.88 6.09 34.56
CA LEU A 343 7.10 4.65 34.38
C LEU A 343 6.16 4.06 33.32
N GLN A 344 4.90 4.47 33.30
CA GLN A 344 3.95 4.07 32.26
C GLN A 344 4.36 4.57 30.88
N CYS A 345 4.88 5.80 30.76
CA CYS A 345 5.35 6.32 29.48
C CYS A 345 6.58 5.55 28.98
N ILE A 346 7.55 5.25 29.86
CA ILE A 346 8.72 4.43 29.52
C ILE A 346 8.26 3.03 29.06
N GLY A 347 7.36 2.40 29.81
CA GLY A 347 6.80 1.10 29.44
C GLY A 347 6.07 1.13 28.09
N CYS A 348 5.21 2.12 27.86
CA CYS A 348 4.33 2.17 26.68
C CYS A 348 5.01 2.72 25.43
N PHE A 349 5.98 3.63 25.54
CA PHE A 349 6.55 4.33 24.38
C PHE A 349 8.04 4.07 24.16
N ILE A 350 8.68 3.30 25.04
CA ILE A 350 10.08 2.87 24.86
C ILE A 350 10.15 1.34 24.87
N LEU A 351 9.86 0.71 26.01
CA LEU A 351 10.05 -0.73 26.16
C LEU A 351 9.14 -1.54 25.24
N LEU A 352 7.83 -1.26 25.25
CA LEU A 352 6.87 -1.99 24.43
C LEU A 352 7.13 -1.81 22.91
N PRO A 353 7.31 -0.60 22.36
CA PRO A 353 7.66 -0.43 20.96
C PRO A 353 8.99 -1.08 20.58
N PHE A 354 10.02 -0.95 21.43
CA PHE A 354 11.31 -1.60 21.18
C PHE A 354 11.18 -3.12 21.11
N THR A 355 10.42 -3.72 22.03
CA THR A 355 10.16 -5.17 22.01
C THR A 355 9.40 -5.58 20.76
N ILE A 356 8.33 -4.88 20.38
CA ILE A 356 7.56 -5.20 19.16
C ILE A 356 8.43 -5.06 17.91
N TYR A 357 9.19 -3.97 17.81
CA TYR A 357 10.10 -3.73 16.69
C TYR A 357 11.14 -4.83 16.59
N THR A 358 11.78 -5.20 17.70
CA THR A 358 12.77 -6.29 17.73
C THR A 358 12.15 -7.64 17.35
N LEU A 359 10.97 -7.97 17.89
CA LEU A 359 10.28 -9.23 17.57
C LEU A 359 9.80 -9.29 16.10
N SER A 360 9.62 -8.15 15.44
CA SER A 360 9.27 -8.16 14.01
C SER A 360 10.37 -8.77 13.13
N TYR A 361 11.62 -8.84 13.60
CA TYR A 361 12.75 -9.45 12.89
C TYR A 361 12.87 -10.97 13.04
N ILE A 362 11.86 -11.66 13.61
CA ILE A 362 11.84 -13.13 13.67
C ILE A 362 12.05 -13.78 12.28
N PRO A 363 11.43 -13.30 11.18
CA PRO A 363 11.69 -13.86 9.85
C PRO A 363 13.15 -13.72 9.41
N PHE A 364 13.80 -12.60 9.72
CA PHE A 364 15.22 -12.38 9.39
C PHE A 364 16.12 -13.40 10.07
N VAL A 365 15.90 -13.70 11.36
CA VAL A 365 16.68 -14.72 12.09
C VAL A 365 16.46 -16.13 11.52
N ARG A 366 15.26 -16.43 11.02
CA ARG A 366 14.97 -17.73 10.41
C ARG A 366 15.74 -17.93 9.10
N ILE A 367 15.84 -16.86 8.30
CA ILE A 367 16.49 -16.89 6.98
C ILE A 367 18.01 -16.74 7.11
N TYR A 368 18.46 -15.88 8.01
CA TYR A 368 19.86 -15.54 8.26
C TYR A 368 20.21 -15.81 9.73
N PRO A 369 20.51 -17.08 10.08
CA PRO A 369 20.71 -17.52 11.46
C PRO A 369 22.07 -17.11 12.04
N ASP A 370 22.95 -16.51 11.24
CA ASP A 370 24.26 -15.99 11.64
C ASP A 370 24.16 -14.79 12.59
N GLN A 371 23.03 -14.09 12.59
CA GLN A 371 22.77 -12.93 13.43
C GLN A 371 21.56 -13.15 14.35
N ASN A 372 21.66 -12.67 15.58
CA ASN A 372 20.52 -12.61 16.50
C ASN A 372 19.58 -11.43 16.18
N LEU A 373 18.42 -11.38 16.85
CA LEU A 373 17.40 -10.33 16.61
C LEU A 373 17.95 -8.90 16.69
N LEU A 374 18.78 -8.60 17.70
CA LEU A 374 19.31 -7.24 17.89
C LEU A 374 20.34 -6.89 16.83
N GLN A 375 21.16 -7.86 16.41
CA GLN A 375 22.11 -7.66 15.31
C GLN A 375 21.37 -7.33 14.02
N HIS A 376 20.30 -8.08 13.68
CA HIS A 376 19.46 -7.79 12.52
C HIS A 376 18.77 -6.42 12.58
N VAL A 377 18.28 -6.02 13.76
CA VAL A 377 17.70 -4.68 13.96
C VAL A 377 18.71 -3.58 13.65
N LEU A 378 19.95 -3.73 14.11
CA LEU A 378 21.01 -2.74 13.92
C LEU A 378 21.51 -2.73 12.49
N SER A 379 21.87 -3.88 11.94
CA SER A 379 22.42 -4.01 10.57
C SER A 379 21.40 -3.56 9.53
N ASN A 380 20.14 -4.02 9.63
CA ASN A 380 19.10 -3.56 8.72
C ASN A 380 18.73 -2.08 8.97
N GLY A 381 18.82 -1.59 10.22
CA GLY A 381 18.63 -0.17 10.53
C GLY A 381 19.63 0.74 9.80
N GLU A 382 20.90 0.33 9.75
CA GLU A 382 21.96 1.02 8.99
C GLU A 382 21.71 0.95 7.48
N LEU A 383 21.30 -0.22 6.98
CA LEU A 383 20.94 -0.41 5.57
C LEU A 383 19.77 0.51 5.18
N MET A 384 18.66 0.48 5.92
CA MET A 384 17.50 1.32 5.66
C MET A 384 17.84 2.80 5.65
N LEU A 385 18.65 3.26 6.62
CA LEU A 385 19.07 4.67 6.71
C LEU A 385 19.95 5.06 5.52
N SER A 386 20.90 4.20 5.13
CA SER A 386 21.81 4.46 4.00
C SER A 386 21.04 4.50 2.67
N TYR A 387 20.15 3.53 2.44
CA TYR A 387 19.26 3.49 1.28
C TYR A 387 18.42 4.77 1.22
N HIS A 388 17.66 5.09 2.27
CA HIS A 388 16.74 6.24 2.28
C HIS A 388 17.44 7.60 2.15
N LYS A 389 18.75 7.67 2.43
CA LYS A 389 19.57 8.87 2.21
C LYS A 389 20.05 9.01 0.77
N ALA A 390 20.29 7.90 0.07
CA ALA A 390 20.97 7.86 -1.23
C ALA A 390 20.02 7.71 -2.44
N THR A 391 18.81 7.20 -2.26
CA THR A 391 17.90 6.86 -3.37
C THR A 391 17.37 8.09 -4.12
N ILE A 392 18.10 8.51 -5.15
CA ILE A 392 17.67 9.53 -6.10
C ILE A 392 17.78 8.90 -7.48
N PHE A 393 16.65 8.73 -8.14
CA PHE A 393 16.51 8.21 -9.49
C PHE A 393 15.38 8.94 -10.20
N ASP A 394 15.46 9.01 -11.52
CA ASP A 394 14.39 9.60 -12.32
C ASP A 394 13.23 8.62 -12.43
N HIS A 395 12.01 9.10 -12.20
CA HIS A 395 10.82 8.27 -12.31
C HIS A 395 9.64 9.12 -12.78
N PRO A 396 8.90 8.68 -13.82
CA PRO A 396 7.88 9.48 -14.48
C PRO A 396 6.74 9.88 -13.54
N TYR A 397 6.46 9.09 -12.50
CA TYR A 397 5.41 9.38 -11.51
C TYR A 397 5.92 9.98 -10.18
N ALA A 398 7.23 10.22 -10.04
CA ALA A 398 7.75 10.87 -8.84
C ALA A 398 7.15 12.28 -8.68
N SER A 399 6.81 12.64 -7.45
CA SER A 399 6.13 13.89 -7.14
C SER A 399 6.65 14.49 -5.82
N PRO A 400 7.03 15.78 -5.79
CA PRO A 400 7.54 16.42 -4.58
C PRO A 400 6.42 16.71 -3.58
N TRP A 401 6.78 16.82 -2.30
CA TRP A 401 5.80 16.89 -1.20
C TRP A 401 4.76 18.01 -1.32
N TYR A 402 5.14 19.16 -1.86
CA TYR A 402 4.24 20.31 -1.98
C TYR A 402 3.16 20.09 -3.05
N SER A 403 3.42 19.21 -4.02
CA SER A 403 2.47 18.85 -5.07
C SER A 403 1.33 17.98 -4.57
N TRP A 404 1.57 17.21 -3.50
CA TRP A 404 0.57 16.32 -2.90
C TRP A 404 -0.58 17.10 -2.27
N LEU A 405 -0.33 18.32 -1.78
CA LEU A 405 -1.37 19.17 -1.18
C LEU A 405 -2.54 19.40 -2.14
N PHE A 406 -2.24 19.57 -3.42
CA PHE A 406 -3.23 19.88 -4.46
C PHE A 406 -3.50 18.69 -5.39
N ASP A 407 -2.98 17.52 -5.03
CA ASP A 407 -3.07 16.32 -5.86
C ASP A 407 -2.58 16.56 -7.30
N TRP A 408 -1.51 17.34 -7.48
CA TRP A 408 -1.11 17.77 -8.82
C TRP A 408 -0.65 16.62 -9.72
N LYS A 409 -0.13 15.53 -9.16
CA LYS A 409 0.45 14.43 -9.93
C LYS A 409 0.08 13.09 -9.28
N PRO A 410 -0.89 12.36 -9.86
CA PRO A 410 -1.22 11.00 -9.49
C PRO A 410 -0.03 10.06 -9.65
N LEU A 411 -0.04 8.98 -8.88
CA LEU A 411 0.79 7.81 -9.15
C LEU A 411 -0.04 6.81 -9.96
N LEU A 412 0.51 6.31 -11.06
CA LEU A 412 -0.07 5.21 -11.83
C LEU A 412 0.49 3.90 -11.27
N ASP A 413 -0.38 3.04 -10.75
CA ASP A 413 0.01 1.75 -10.14
C ASP A 413 -0.02 0.62 -11.19
N SER A 414 -0.97 0.67 -12.14
CA SER A 414 -1.07 -0.28 -13.25
C SER A 414 -1.84 0.35 -14.40
N ARG A 415 -1.48 -0.02 -15.64
CA ARG A 415 -2.21 0.38 -16.86
C ARG A 415 -2.01 -0.67 -17.93
N GLU A 416 -3.12 -1.22 -18.39
CA GLU A 416 -3.15 -2.19 -19.48
C GLU A 416 -4.10 -1.75 -20.60
N TYR A 417 -3.65 -1.94 -21.83
CA TYR A 417 -4.43 -1.71 -23.04
C TYR A 417 -5.00 -3.05 -23.50
N LEU A 418 -6.31 -3.07 -23.75
CA LEU A 418 -7.06 -4.28 -24.06
C LEU A 418 -7.72 -4.15 -25.43
N ALA A 419 -8.06 -5.29 -26.03
CA ALA A 419 -8.75 -5.35 -27.31
C ALA A 419 -10.02 -4.48 -27.34
N GLY A 420 -10.24 -3.82 -28.48
CA GLY A 420 -11.42 -2.97 -28.71
C GLY A 420 -11.35 -1.58 -28.05
N ASP A 421 -10.17 -0.95 -27.98
CA ASP A 421 -9.93 0.38 -27.37
C ASP A 421 -10.43 0.46 -25.92
N LYS A 422 -10.23 -0.62 -25.17
CA LYS A 422 -10.49 -0.70 -23.73
C LYS A 422 -9.20 -0.61 -22.95
N VAL A 423 -9.31 -0.18 -21.70
CA VAL A 423 -8.17 -0.04 -20.79
C VAL A 423 -8.55 -0.46 -19.38
N SER A 424 -7.59 -1.03 -18.66
CA SER A 424 -7.63 -1.20 -17.21
C SER A 424 -6.60 -0.27 -16.58
N VAL A 425 -7.02 0.54 -15.60
CA VAL A 425 -6.13 1.51 -14.95
C VAL A 425 -6.33 1.48 -13.45
N ILE A 426 -5.23 1.44 -12.71
CA ILE A 426 -5.19 1.68 -11.27
C ILE A 426 -4.25 2.84 -11.01
N ALA A 427 -4.75 3.85 -10.31
CA ALA A 427 -3.96 4.99 -9.89
C ALA A 427 -4.25 5.38 -8.44
N THR A 428 -3.20 5.88 -7.78
CA THR A 428 -3.20 6.36 -6.41
C THR A 428 -3.15 7.89 -6.43
N PHE A 429 -4.27 8.50 -6.03
CA PHE A 429 -4.46 9.95 -5.94
C PHE A 429 -5.62 10.26 -4.99
N GLY A 430 -5.90 11.55 -4.76
CA GLY A 430 -6.85 12.01 -3.76
C GLY A 430 -8.26 12.24 -4.29
N ASN A 431 -9.27 12.08 -3.43
CA ASN A 431 -10.60 12.60 -3.76
C ASN A 431 -10.58 14.15 -3.77
N PRO A 432 -10.92 14.83 -4.89
CA PRO A 432 -10.86 16.30 -4.96
C PRO A 432 -11.66 17.02 -3.88
N VAL A 433 -12.82 16.46 -3.49
CA VAL A 433 -13.64 17.03 -2.40
C VAL A 433 -12.85 16.99 -1.09
N LEU A 434 -12.19 15.86 -0.80
CA LEU A 434 -11.39 15.72 0.41
C LEU A 434 -10.19 16.67 0.40
N TYR A 435 -9.49 16.80 -0.71
CA TYR A 435 -8.26 17.59 -0.77
C TYR A 435 -8.55 19.09 -0.72
N PHE A 436 -9.41 19.61 -1.59
CA PHE A 436 -9.70 21.05 -1.61
C PHE A 436 -10.48 21.50 -0.38
N ALA A 437 -11.53 20.77 0.01
CA ALA A 437 -12.29 21.13 1.21
C ALA A 437 -11.46 20.86 2.48
N GLY A 438 -10.61 19.83 2.48
CA GLY A 438 -9.72 19.46 3.57
C GLY A 438 -8.67 20.53 3.83
N LEU A 439 -7.99 21.02 2.79
CA LEU A 439 -7.04 22.13 2.93
C LEU A 439 -7.72 23.41 3.43
N TYR A 440 -8.92 23.73 2.93
CA TYR A 440 -9.70 24.84 3.46
C TYR A 440 -10.05 24.62 4.94
N ALA A 441 -10.44 23.40 5.32
CA ALA A 441 -10.68 23.05 6.71
C ALA A 441 -9.43 23.18 7.56
N TYR A 442 -8.27 22.74 7.09
CA TYR A 442 -6.99 22.91 7.78
C TYR A 442 -6.71 24.39 8.10
N GLY A 443 -6.85 25.29 7.12
CA GLY A 443 -6.65 26.72 7.34
C GLY A 443 -7.61 27.30 8.39
N LYS A 444 -8.89 26.87 8.37
CA LYS A 444 -9.88 27.29 9.35
C LYS A 444 -9.62 26.72 10.75
N GLU A 445 -9.17 25.47 10.86
CA GLU A 445 -8.81 24.85 12.12
C GLU A 445 -7.52 25.44 12.70
N LEU A 446 -6.57 25.86 11.84
CA LEU A 446 -5.40 26.62 12.23
C LEU A 446 -5.83 27.98 12.83
N TRP A 447 -6.74 28.69 12.17
CA TRP A 447 -7.29 29.95 12.70
C TRP A 447 -7.97 29.75 14.06
N ARG A 448 -8.78 28.69 14.23
CA ARG A 448 -9.44 28.35 15.50
C ARG A 448 -8.48 27.99 16.62
N THR A 449 -7.39 27.31 16.28
CA THR A 449 -6.32 26.96 17.21
C THR A 449 -5.77 28.23 17.89
N PHE A 450 -5.48 29.27 17.11
CA PHE A 450 -4.88 30.50 17.64
C PHE A 450 -5.90 31.53 18.16
N ARG A 451 -7.03 31.71 17.46
CA ARG A 451 -8.02 32.74 17.80
C ARG A 451 -9.04 32.26 18.83
N ASN A 452 -9.60 31.08 18.64
CA ASN A 452 -10.61 30.51 19.55
C ASN A 452 -9.98 29.66 20.67
N LYS A 453 -8.68 29.37 20.60
CA LYS A 453 -7.96 28.48 21.53
C LYS A 453 -8.61 27.09 21.59
N ASP A 454 -9.15 26.64 20.46
CA ASP A 454 -9.79 25.34 20.34
C ASP A 454 -8.74 24.22 20.40
N LYS A 455 -8.84 23.38 21.43
CA LYS A 455 -7.89 22.29 21.68
C LYS A 455 -8.06 21.13 20.71
N ASN A 456 -9.27 20.88 20.23
CA ASN A 456 -9.50 19.83 19.25
C ASN A 456 -8.88 20.22 17.92
N ALA A 457 -9.11 21.47 17.49
CA ALA A 457 -8.47 22.05 16.32
C ALA A 457 -6.94 21.95 16.41
N ALA A 458 -6.37 22.34 17.56
CA ALA A 458 -4.93 22.31 17.80
C ALA A 458 -4.32 20.91 17.63
N VAL A 459 -4.97 19.88 18.17
CA VAL A 459 -4.49 18.49 18.06
C VAL A 459 -4.56 17.99 16.62
N LEU A 460 -5.67 18.26 15.90
CA LEU A 460 -5.82 17.81 14.51
C LEU A 460 -4.82 18.51 13.57
N VAL A 461 -4.64 19.82 13.74
CA VAL A 461 -3.64 20.60 13.00
C VAL A 461 -2.24 20.05 13.26
N LEU A 462 -1.93 19.71 14.52
CA LEU A 462 -0.64 19.15 14.89
C LEU A 462 -0.41 17.76 14.26
N TYR A 463 -1.41 16.87 14.26
CA TYR A 463 -1.31 15.57 13.60
C TYR A 463 -1.05 15.71 12.10
N TYR A 464 -1.79 16.59 11.42
CA TYR A 464 -1.56 16.87 10.00
C TYR A 464 -0.14 17.42 9.76
N THR A 465 0.25 18.41 10.55
CA THR A 465 1.53 19.11 10.38
C THR A 465 2.72 18.17 10.63
N VAL A 466 2.65 17.31 11.64
CA VAL A 466 3.73 16.37 11.95
C VAL A 466 3.90 15.30 10.87
N MET A 467 2.83 14.89 10.21
CA MET A 467 2.94 13.93 9.10
C MET A 467 3.47 14.58 7.83
N LEU A 468 3.23 15.88 7.64
CA LEU A 468 3.70 16.62 6.46
C LEU A 468 5.13 17.18 6.63
N LEU A 469 5.48 17.67 7.82
CA LEU A 469 6.70 18.43 8.08
C LEU A 469 8.01 17.70 7.71
N PRO A 470 8.19 16.39 7.99
CA PRO A 470 9.42 15.69 7.65
C PRO A 470 9.76 15.76 6.16
N TRP A 471 8.74 15.77 5.29
CA TRP A 471 8.91 15.77 3.84
C TRP A 471 9.55 17.05 3.30
N ILE A 472 9.51 18.16 4.05
CA ILE A 472 10.23 19.39 3.71
C ILE A 472 11.74 19.15 3.66
N PHE A 473 12.24 18.23 4.49
CA PHE A 473 13.67 17.94 4.64
C PHE A 473 14.13 16.73 3.82
N ILE A 474 13.21 15.92 3.32
CA ILE A 474 13.50 14.71 2.54
C ILE A 474 13.72 15.10 1.07
N ARG A 475 14.85 14.66 0.49
CA ARG A 475 15.27 15.02 -0.88
C ARG A 475 15.37 13.83 -1.85
N ARG A 476 15.01 12.62 -1.38
CA ARG A 476 15.00 11.39 -2.18
C ARG A 476 13.82 11.36 -3.16
N THR A 477 13.83 10.41 -4.10
CA THR A 477 12.68 10.18 -5.00
C THR A 477 11.47 9.72 -4.19
N VAL A 478 10.34 10.40 -4.35
CA VAL A 478 9.13 10.26 -3.51
C VAL A 478 7.85 10.36 -4.32
N PHE A 479 6.75 9.87 -3.73
CA PHE A 479 5.47 9.66 -4.41
C PHE A 479 4.29 10.03 -3.52
N ILE A 480 3.12 10.21 -4.13
CA ILE A 480 1.95 10.79 -3.46
C ILE A 480 1.35 9.90 -2.36
N TYR A 481 1.48 8.57 -2.41
CA TYR A 481 0.97 7.69 -1.35
C TYR A 481 1.57 8.02 0.03
N GLN A 482 2.71 8.70 0.08
CA GLN A 482 3.36 9.15 1.31
C GLN A 482 2.55 10.24 2.05
N TYR A 483 1.67 10.92 1.33
CA TYR A 483 0.71 11.88 1.87
C TYR A 483 -0.55 11.22 2.45
N TYR A 484 -0.75 9.91 2.28
CA TYR A 484 -1.99 9.23 2.64
C TYR A 484 -2.45 9.47 4.08
N VAL A 485 -1.54 9.38 5.07
CA VAL A 485 -1.92 9.65 6.46
C VAL A 485 -2.40 11.10 6.66
N CYS A 486 -1.88 12.06 5.90
CA CYS A 486 -2.39 13.43 5.89
C CYS A 486 -3.81 13.50 5.35
N SER A 487 -4.16 12.76 4.28
CA SER A 487 -5.53 12.70 3.75
C SER A 487 -6.51 12.15 4.80
N VAL A 488 -6.12 11.13 5.56
CA VAL A 488 -6.91 10.59 6.68
C VAL A 488 -7.14 11.65 7.76
N VAL A 489 -6.14 12.48 8.07
CA VAL A 489 -6.31 13.58 9.04
C VAL A 489 -7.18 14.72 8.46
N LEU A 490 -7.14 14.98 7.15
CA LEU A 490 -8.05 15.94 6.50
C LEU A 490 -9.52 15.59 6.72
N VAL A 491 -9.87 14.29 6.71
CA VAL A 491 -11.23 13.82 7.04
C VAL A 491 -11.67 14.31 8.43
N LEU A 492 -10.79 14.20 9.42
CA LEU A 492 -11.07 14.64 10.79
C LEU A 492 -11.15 16.17 10.91
N LEU A 493 -10.27 16.89 10.21
CA LEU A 493 -10.29 18.36 10.14
C LEU A 493 -11.60 18.86 9.52
N LEU A 494 -12.05 18.25 8.43
CA LEU A 494 -13.35 18.53 7.80
C LEU A 494 -14.52 18.25 8.74
N CYS A 495 -14.53 17.07 9.34
CA CYS A 495 -15.54 16.65 10.29
C CYS A 495 -15.69 17.66 11.44
N HIS A 496 -14.56 18.04 12.07
CA HIS A 496 -14.56 19.05 13.11
C HIS A 496 -14.99 20.43 12.58
N SER A 497 -14.45 20.86 11.44
CA SER A 497 -14.75 22.18 10.86
C SER A 497 -16.24 22.38 10.54
N VAL A 498 -16.87 21.37 9.95
CA VAL A 498 -18.31 21.32 9.66
C VAL A 498 -19.13 21.29 10.93
N SER A 499 -18.66 20.57 11.96
CA SER A 499 -19.41 20.40 13.22
C SER A 499 -19.66 21.69 13.98
N GLN A 500 -18.81 22.67 13.73
CA GLN A 500 -18.76 23.99 14.38
C GLN A 500 -19.41 25.08 13.51
N LYS A 501 -20.15 24.74 12.45
CA LYS A 501 -20.99 25.69 11.72
C LYS A 501 -22.35 25.84 12.44
N GLU A 502 -23.00 26.99 12.26
CA GLU A 502 -24.29 27.32 12.89
C GLU A 502 -25.36 27.68 11.83
N GLY A 503 -26.60 27.88 12.27
CA GLY A 503 -27.68 28.39 11.41
C GLY A 503 -28.12 27.43 10.29
N GLY A 504 -27.93 26.12 10.46
CA GLY A 504 -28.29 25.10 9.47
C GLY A 504 -27.25 24.90 8.36
N GLN A 505 -26.22 25.76 8.29
CA GLN A 505 -25.11 25.61 7.33
C GLN A 505 -24.31 24.32 7.58
N GLU A 506 -24.27 23.83 8.82
CA GLU A 506 -23.61 22.59 9.18
C GLU A 506 -24.30 21.39 8.54
N LYS A 507 -25.64 21.38 8.44
CA LYS A 507 -26.39 20.31 7.76
C LYS A 507 -26.17 20.35 6.26
N ARG A 508 -26.28 21.54 5.65
CA ARG A 508 -26.06 21.73 4.21
C ARG A 508 -24.64 21.31 3.81
N ALA A 509 -23.62 21.74 4.56
CA ALA A 509 -22.24 21.35 4.31
C ALA A 509 -22.01 19.84 4.49
N CYS A 510 -22.60 19.24 5.54
CA CYS A 510 -22.49 17.80 5.77
C CYS A 510 -23.08 16.99 4.60
N TRP A 511 -24.32 17.29 4.19
CA TRP A 511 -24.97 16.58 3.08
C TRP A 511 -24.33 16.86 1.72
N GLY A 512 -23.90 18.11 1.48
CA GLY A 512 -23.19 18.47 0.26
C GLY A 512 -21.86 17.72 0.11
N LEU A 513 -21.06 17.65 1.19
CA LEU A 513 -19.81 16.88 1.18
C LEU A 513 -20.06 15.38 0.99
N LEU A 514 -21.06 14.82 1.66
CA LEU A 514 -21.43 13.40 1.49
C LEU A 514 -21.80 13.09 0.04
N ALA A 515 -22.74 13.85 -0.53
CA ALA A 515 -23.23 13.62 -1.88
C ALA A 515 -22.11 13.81 -2.91
N ALA A 516 -21.30 14.87 -2.79
CA ALA A 516 -20.19 15.12 -3.69
C ALA A 516 -19.12 14.03 -3.60
N SER A 517 -18.73 13.62 -2.39
CA SER A 517 -17.69 12.59 -2.20
C SER A 517 -18.11 11.24 -2.78
N VAL A 518 -19.36 10.81 -2.55
CA VAL A 518 -19.91 9.57 -3.12
C VAL A 518 -20.04 9.66 -4.64
N LEU A 519 -20.53 10.78 -5.18
CA LEU A 519 -20.64 10.97 -6.62
C LEU A 519 -19.27 10.87 -7.30
N LEU A 520 -18.27 11.57 -6.76
CA LEU A 520 -16.91 11.51 -7.31
C LEU A 520 -16.31 10.10 -7.19
N PHE A 521 -16.56 9.39 -6.09
CA PHE A 521 -16.13 7.99 -5.97
C PHE A 521 -16.70 7.11 -7.07
N VAL A 522 -17.98 7.26 -7.42
CA VAL A 522 -18.59 6.51 -8.53
C VAL A 522 -17.97 6.88 -9.88
N VAL A 523 -17.76 8.19 -10.13
CA VAL A 523 -17.16 8.65 -11.39
C VAL A 523 -15.72 8.15 -11.55
N PHE A 524 -14.92 8.23 -10.49
CA PHE A 524 -13.51 7.85 -10.53
C PHE A 524 -13.28 6.36 -10.23
N TYR A 525 -14.33 5.61 -9.86
CA TYR A 525 -14.25 4.19 -9.52
C TYR A 525 -13.42 3.39 -10.53
N PRO A 526 -13.60 3.54 -11.87
CA PRO A 526 -12.82 2.73 -12.81
C PRO A 526 -11.30 2.87 -12.67
N VAL A 527 -10.81 4.08 -12.41
CA VAL A 527 -9.37 4.42 -12.37
C VAL A 527 -8.71 4.07 -11.04
N ILE A 528 -9.51 3.88 -9.98
CA ILE A 528 -9.02 3.48 -8.65
C ILE A 528 -9.27 2.00 -8.37
N SER A 529 -9.95 1.29 -9.29
CA SER A 529 -10.37 -0.11 -9.11
C SER A 529 -9.79 -1.08 -10.12
N GLY A 530 -9.28 -0.61 -11.25
CA GLY A 530 -8.90 -1.47 -12.38
C GLY A 530 -10.10 -1.95 -13.20
N LEU A 531 -11.28 -1.32 -13.06
CA LEU A 531 -12.43 -1.70 -13.86
C LEU A 531 -12.17 -1.35 -15.33
N VAL A 532 -12.30 -2.37 -16.19
CA VAL A 532 -12.12 -2.21 -17.63
C VAL A 532 -13.19 -1.30 -18.21
N VAL A 533 -12.76 -0.23 -18.87
CA VAL A 533 -13.62 0.77 -19.51
C VAL A 533 -13.06 1.19 -20.87
N PRO A 534 -13.88 1.78 -21.76
CA PRO A 534 -13.37 2.37 -23.00
C PRO A 534 -12.31 3.44 -22.71
N ALA A 535 -11.21 3.45 -23.46
CA ALA A 535 -10.12 4.41 -23.30
C ALA A 535 -10.60 5.87 -23.45
N ALA A 536 -11.64 6.10 -24.25
CA ALA A 536 -12.29 7.40 -24.36
C ALA A 536 -12.78 7.96 -23.00
N TYR A 537 -13.27 7.10 -22.10
CA TYR A 537 -13.69 7.52 -20.76
C TYR A 537 -12.51 8.09 -19.96
N ILE A 538 -11.39 7.37 -19.96
CA ILE A 538 -10.16 7.79 -19.25
C ILE A 538 -9.54 9.03 -19.90
N ARG A 539 -9.60 9.17 -21.23
CA ARG A 539 -9.06 10.35 -21.94
C ARG A 539 -9.89 11.61 -21.73
N GLN A 540 -11.22 11.49 -21.65
CA GLN A 540 -12.13 12.65 -21.74
C GLN A 540 -12.78 13.05 -20.40
N VAL A 541 -13.05 12.09 -19.50
CA VAL A 541 -13.84 12.35 -18.27
C VAL A 541 -12.95 12.54 -17.05
N ILE A 542 -11.89 11.74 -16.94
CA ILE A 542 -11.05 11.63 -15.74
C ILE A 542 -10.02 12.77 -15.58
N PRO A 543 -9.36 13.30 -16.65
CA PRO A 543 -8.29 14.29 -16.49
C PRO A 543 -8.82 15.67 -16.07
N TRP A 544 -8.96 15.91 -14.76
CA TRP A 544 -9.49 17.17 -14.22
C TRP A 544 -8.40 18.22 -13.99
N LEU A 545 -7.15 17.78 -13.76
CA LEU A 545 -5.99 18.65 -13.63
C LEU A 545 -5.01 18.38 -14.79
N PRO A 546 -4.21 19.39 -15.24
CA PRO A 546 -3.35 19.25 -16.43
C PRO A 546 -2.32 18.12 -16.37
N ASN A 547 -1.92 17.71 -15.17
CA ASN A 547 -0.92 16.68 -14.91
C ASN A 547 -1.53 15.33 -14.54
N TRP A 548 -2.85 15.20 -14.59
CA TRP A 548 -3.55 13.93 -14.42
C TRP A 548 -3.51 13.16 -15.74
N ARG A 549 -2.45 12.36 -15.90
CA ARG A 549 -2.21 11.55 -17.10
C ARG A 549 -2.30 10.08 -16.72
N PHE A 550 -3.31 9.41 -17.25
CA PHE A 550 -3.62 8.01 -16.97
C PHE A 550 -3.46 7.10 -18.19
N LEU A 551 -3.36 7.69 -19.39
CA LEU A 551 -3.09 7.01 -20.67
C LEU A 551 -1.92 7.69 -21.39
#